data_AF-A0A0M9A2R9-F1
#
_entry.id   AF-A0A0M9A2R9-F1
#
_cell.length_a   1.000
_cell.length_b   1.000
_cell.length_c   1.000
_cell.angle_alpha   90.00
_cell.angle_beta   90.00
_cell.angle_gamma   90.00
#
_symmetry.space_group_name_H-M   'P 1'
#
loop_
_entity.id
_entity.type
_entity.pdbx_description
1 polymer ?
#
loop_
_entity_poly.entity_id
_entity_poly.type
_entity_poly.pdbx_seq_one_letter_code
_entity_poly.pdbx_strand_id
1 'polypeptide(L)'
;MLEHIVMTPKCKTANSTTLIIERQALEPPKENGNENNVHVAGGDHKGIVINKQAAAVTNGEIHPAHLCLQFRVFLVSAQSGKHTQESRTLQFWFVDTLSEAEHPSVAQEFFRELVSPQEFPRDYVGFIKKIMKLMLHKYSTIKKIEVELKQLEEPVNPDTGHILFTLPYKRINWKSGWRQ
;
A
#
# COMPACT_ATOMS: atom_id res chain seq x y z
N MET A 1 -11.01 14.55 15.53
CA MET A 1 -9.58 14.67 15.88
C MET A 1 -8.79 14.87 14.59
N LEU A 2 -7.69 15.62 14.63
CA LEU A 2 -6.74 15.65 13.52
C LEU A 2 -5.98 14.31 13.50
N GLU A 3 -5.91 13.67 12.35
CA GLU A 3 -5.23 12.38 12.14
C GLU A 3 -4.06 12.57 11.18
N HIS A 4 -3.04 11.73 11.32
CA HIS A 4 -1.92 11.64 10.38
C HIS A 4 -1.89 10.28 9.69
N ILE A 5 -1.39 10.27 8.45
CA ILE A 5 -0.99 9.06 7.74
C ILE A 5 0.48 8.81 8.02
N VAL A 6 0.78 7.73 8.73
CA VAL A 6 2.13 7.33 9.09
C VAL A 6 2.58 6.20 8.19
N MET A 7 3.75 6.35 7.55
CA MET A 7 4.43 5.27 6.84
C MET A 7 5.60 4.75 7.67
N THR A 8 5.64 3.44 7.88
CA THR A 8 6.70 2.74 8.63
C THR A 8 7.24 1.57 7.80
N PRO A 9 8.55 1.51 7.49
CA PRO A 9 9.17 0.32 6.91
C PRO A 9 9.05 -0.87 7.86
N LYS A 10 8.54 -2.01 7.37
CA LYS A 10 8.35 -3.23 8.15
C LYS A 10 9.46 -4.25 7.90
N CYS A 11 9.73 -4.54 6.63
CA CYS A 11 10.71 -5.54 6.25
C CYS A 11 11.33 -5.20 4.88
N LYS A 12 12.59 -5.58 4.68
CA LYS A 12 13.25 -5.52 3.40
C LYS A 12 14.12 -6.77 3.23
N THR A 13 13.89 -7.49 2.14
CA THR A 13 14.72 -8.62 1.70
C THR A 13 15.44 -8.24 0.41
N ALA A 14 16.19 -9.18 -0.19
CA ALA A 14 16.84 -8.97 -1.47
C ALA A 14 15.83 -8.71 -2.61
N ASN A 15 14.60 -9.24 -2.51
CA ASN A 15 13.60 -9.20 -3.58
C ASN A 15 12.25 -8.62 -3.15
N SER A 16 12.07 -8.24 -1.87
CA SER A 16 10.81 -7.71 -1.36
C SER A 16 11.02 -6.53 -0.43
N THR A 17 10.10 -5.57 -0.46
CA THR A 17 9.99 -4.49 0.53
C THR A 17 8.56 -4.44 1.04
N THR A 18 8.40 -4.39 2.36
CA THR A 18 7.11 -4.29 3.03
C THR A 18 7.02 -3.01 3.84
N LEU A 19 5.95 -2.25 3.65
CA LEU A 19 5.66 -0.99 4.32
C LEU A 19 4.29 -1.06 4.98
N ILE A 20 4.15 -0.43 6.14
CA ILE A 20 2.86 -0.17 6.78
C ILE A 20 2.51 1.29 6.58
N ILE A 21 1.28 1.56 6.14
CA ILE A 21 0.71 2.90 6.00
C ILE A 21 -0.59 2.93 6.80
N GLU A 22 -0.66 3.72 7.87
CA GLU A 22 -1.78 3.68 8.80
C GLU A 22 -2.19 5.06 9.31
N ARG A 23 -3.46 5.18 9.71
CA ARG A 23 -3.96 6.34 10.44
C ARG A 23 -3.53 6.25 11.88
N GLN A 24 -2.98 7.33 12.40
CA GLN A 24 -2.73 7.49 13.83
C GLN A 24 -3.38 8.79 14.31
N ALA A 25 -4.06 8.71 15.46
CA ALA A 25 -4.54 9.88 16.16
C ALA A 25 -3.33 10.72 16.63
N LEU A 26 -3.49 12.05 16.65
CA LEU A 26 -2.55 12.94 17.32
C LEU A 26 -2.59 12.70 18.83
N GLU A 27 -1.86 11.71 19.32
CA GLU A 27 -1.13 11.94 20.56
C GLU A 27 0.22 12.58 20.17
N PRO A 28 0.69 13.62 20.88
CA PRO A 28 2.03 14.13 20.63
C PRO A 28 2.99 12.93 20.68
N PRO A 29 3.91 12.77 19.71
CA PRO A 29 4.94 11.76 19.84
C PRO A 29 5.57 12.00 21.20
N LYS A 30 5.43 11.05 22.15
CA LYS A 30 6.24 11.08 23.35
C LYS A 30 7.66 11.25 22.84
N GLU A 31 8.30 12.34 23.25
CA GLU A 31 9.67 12.68 22.93
C GLU A 31 10.58 11.54 23.41
N ASN A 32 10.61 10.43 22.68
CA ASN A 32 11.57 9.37 22.88
C ASN A 32 12.84 9.81 22.15
N GLY A 33 13.38 10.97 22.58
CA GLY A 33 14.76 11.44 22.43
C GLY A 33 15.44 11.36 21.08
N ASN A 34 14.74 11.17 19.95
CA ASN A 34 15.41 10.94 18.67
C ASN A 34 14.61 11.50 17.48
N GLU A 35 14.55 12.84 17.42
CA GLU A 35 13.90 13.62 16.35
C GLU A 35 14.40 13.25 14.94
N ASN A 36 15.60 12.69 14.79
CA ASN A 36 16.18 12.29 13.50
C ASN A 36 15.42 11.13 12.81
N ASN A 37 14.55 10.43 13.53
CA ASN A 37 13.90 9.20 13.06
C ASN A 37 12.47 9.40 12.55
N VAL A 38 11.87 10.57 12.75
CA VAL A 38 10.53 10.88 12.29
C VAL A 38 10.58 12.09 11.39
N HIS A 39 10.02 11.98 10.19
CA HIS A 39 9.89 13.11 9.28
C HIS A 39 8.42 13.48 9.13
N VAL A 40 8.06 14.69 9.55
CA VAL A 40 6.73 15.27 9.39
C VAL A 40 6.72 16.15 8.14
N ALA A 41 5.82 15.86 7.21
CA ALA A 41 5.76 16.58 5.94
C ALA A 41 4.97 17.90 6.06
N GLY A 42 5.43 18.94 5.36
CA GLY A 42 4.77 20.25 5.27
C GLY A 42 4.06 20.48 3.92
N GLY A 43 3.48 21.67 3.74
CA GLY A 43 2.83 22.08 2.48
C GLY A 43 1.71 21.13 2.03
N ASP A 44 1.71 20.76 0.75
CA ASP A 44 0.76 19.82 0.13
C ASP A 44 0.82 18.38 0.67
N HIS A 45 1.72 18.12 1.61
CA HIS A 45 1.90 16.83 2.27
C HIS A 45 1.60 16.92 3.77
N LYS A 46 1.06 18.05 4.25
CA LYS A 46 0.63 18.20 5.64
C LYS A 46 -0.32 17.07 6.01
N GLY A 47 -0.02 16.41 7.13
CA GLY A 47 -0.74 15.23 7.60
C GLY A 47 -0.08 13.90 7.27
N ILE A 48 1.05 13.90 6.56
CA ILE A 48 1.88 12.72 6.33
C ILE A 48 3.08 12.72 7.28
N VAL A 49 3.34 11.57 7.89
CA VAL A 49 4.51 11.31 8.73
C VAL A 49 5.24 10.07 8.22
N ILE A 50 6.56 10.13 8.14
CA ILE A 50 7.42 9.00 7.81
C ILE A 50 8.20 8.62 9.06
N ASN A 51 7.95 7.43 9.58
CA ASN A 51 8.79 6.83 10.60
C ASN A 51 9.93 6.06 9.93
N LYS A 52 11.16 6.53 10.10
CA LYS A 52 12.36 5.95 9.47
C LYS A 52 12.93 4.76 10.25
N GLN A 53 12.51 4.57 11.50
CA GLN A 53 12.89 3.35 12.22
C GLN A 53 12.20 2.17 11.54
N ALA A 54 13.00 1.22 11.07
CA ALA A 54 12.51 -0.13 10.87
C ALA A 54 12.16 -0.65 12.26
N ALA A 55 10.92 -0.40 12.69
CA ALA A 55 10.43 -1.05 13.87
C ALA A 55 10.50 -2.54 13.57
N ALA A 56 11.04 -3.32 14.52
CA ALA A 56 10.43 -4.60 14.79
C ALA A 56 9.00 -4.24 15.20
N VAL A 57 8.12 -4.00 14.22
CA VAL A 57 6.70 -3.89 14.43
C VAL A 57 6.35 -5.30 14.87
N THR A 58 6.49 -5.54 16.18
CA THR A 58 5.91 -6.69 16.85
C THR A 58 4.51 -6.77 16.28
N ASN A 59 4.18 -7.94 15.74
CA ASN A 59 2.94 -8.32 15.08
C ASN A 59 1.70 -7.95 15.91
N GLY A 60 1.45 -6.65 16.11
CA GLY A 60 0.48 -6.09 17.03
C GLY A 60 -0.90 -5.96 16.41
N GLU A 61 -1.04 -6.36 15.15
CA GLU A 61 -2.34 -6.73 14.62
C GLU A 61 -2.64 -8.17 15.00
N ILE A 62 -3.43 -8.29 16.07
CA ILE A 62 -4.08 -9.52 16.51
C ILE A 62 -5.07 -10.00 15.43
N HIS A 63 -5.57 -9.09 14.59
CA HIS A 63 -6.59 -9.35 13.59
C HIS A 63 -6.00 -9.49 12.18
N PRO A 64 -6.38 -10.54 11.43
CA PRO A 64 -5.99 -10.68 10.03
C PRO A 64 -6.52 -9.50 9.20
N ALA A 65 -5.87 -9.21 8.08
CA ALA A 65 -6.37 -8.24 7.12
C ALA A 65 -7.82 -8.56 6.72
N HIS A 66 -8.67 -7.54 6.66
CA HIS A 66 -10.06 -7.69 6.23
C HIS A 66 -10.15 -8.04 4.74
N LEU A 67 -9.18 -7.58 3.95
CA LEU A 67 -9.12 -7.84 2.51
C LEU A 67 -7.66 -7.81 2.05
N CYS A 68 -7.32 -8.70 1.13
CA CYS A 68 -6.03 -8.70 0.44
C CYS A 68 -6.25 -8.60 -1.07
N LEU A 69 -5.55 -7.67 -1.70
CA LEU A 69 -5.54 -7.43 -3.14
C LEU A 69 -4.12 -7.63 -3.64
N GLN A 70 -3.94 -8.49 -4.63
CA GLN A 70 -2.66 -8.70 -5.30
C GLN A 70 -2.78 -8.41 -6.79
N PHE A 71 -1.79 -7.74 -7.35
CA PHE A 71 -1.70 -7.48 -8.79
C PHE A 71 -0.25 -7.51 -9.25
N ARG A 72 -0.05 -7.73 -10.54
CA ARG A 72 1.28 -7.73 -11.16
C ARG A 72 1.52 -6.47 -11.96
N VAL A 73 2.76 -6.00 -11.95
CA VAL A 73 3.25 -4.94 -12.83
C VAL A 73 4.49 -5.41 -13.58
N PHE A 74 4.69 -4.85 -14.76
CA PHE A 74 5.89 -5.05 -15.56
C PHE A 74 6.76 -3.81 -15.41
N LEU A 75 7.97 -3.99 -14.91
CA LEU A 75 8.95 -2.94 -14.77
C LEU A 75 9.94 -3.05 -15.93
N VAL A 76 10.32 -1.90 -16.48
CA VAL A 76 11.38 -1.80 -17.49
C VAL A 76 12.55 -1.06 -16.86
N SER A 77 13.70 -1.71 -16.81
CA SER A 77 14.93 -1.07 -16.35
C SER A 77 15.32 0.05 -17.32
N ALA A 78 15.42 1.29 -16.83
CA ALA A 78 15.87 2.42 -17.64
C ALA A 78 17.34 2.26 -18.11
N GLN A 79 18.15 1.49 -17.37
CA GLN A 79 19.57 1.28 -17.68
C GLN A 79 19.79 0.16 -18.70
N SER A 80 19.04 -0.93 -18.59
CA SER A 80 19.28 -2.15 -19.38
C SER A 80 18.15 -2.50 -20.34
N GLY A 81 17.02 -1.80 -20.31
CA GLY A 81 15.82 -2.16 -21.05
C GLY A 81 15.19 -3.49 -20.62
N LYS A 82 15.75 -4.19 -19.64
CA LYS A 82 15.28 -5.50 -19.21
C LYS A 82 13.91 -5.37 -18.56
N HIS A 83 13.00 -6.25 -18.99
CA HIS A 83 11.68 -6.41 -18.39
C HIS A 83 11.76 -7.35 -17.17
N THR A 84 11.16 -6.93 -16.06
CA THR A 84 10.99 -7.75 -14.86
C THR A 84 9.54 -7.69 -14.39
N GLN A 85 9.05 -8.77 -13.79
CA GLN A 85 7.74 -8.77 -13.14
C GLN A 85 7.87 -8.46 -11.66
N GLU A 86 6.89 -7.74 -11.14
CA GLU A 86 6.74 -7.48 -9.72
C GLU A 86 5.30 -7.78 -9.29
N SER A 87 5.16 -8.53 -8.21
CA SER A 87 3.91 -8.68 -7.48
C SER A 87 3.77 -7.56 -6.45
N ARG A 88 2.63 -6.87 -6.47
CA ARG A 88 2.25 -5.89 -5.47
C ARG A 88 1.06 -6.41 -4.69
N THR A 89 1.22 -6.53 -3.38
CA THR A 89 0.17 -6.98 -2.46
C THR A 89 -0.24 -5.82 -1.56
N LEU A 90 -1.54 -5.55 -1.48
CA LEU A 90 -2.16 -4.59 -0.58
C LEU A 90 -3.08 -5.33 0.38
N GLN A 91 -2.77 -5.30 1.66
CA GLN A 91 -3.63 -5.83 2.72
C GLN A 91 -4.31 -4.66 3.42
N PHE A 92 -5.62 -4.72 3.56
CA PHE A 92 -6.46 -3.63 4.07
C PHE A 92 -7.06 -3.98 5.42
N TRP A 93 -7.00 -3.00 6.33
CA TRP A 93 -7.79 -2.95 7.54
C TRP A 93 -8.67 -1.70 7.48
N PHE A 94 -9.96 -1.90 7.75
CA PHE A 94 -10.96 -0.84 7.75
C PHE A 94 -11.28 -0.42 9.18
N VAL A 95 -11.89 0.75 9.35
CA VAL A 95 -12.42 1.20 10.63
C VAL A 95 -13.59 0.31 11.06
N ASP A 96 -13.76 0.11 12.37
CA ASP A 96 -14.75 -0.82 12.93
C ASP A 96 -16.21 -0.40 12.66
N THR A 97 -16.42 0.87 12.28
CA THR A 97 -17.74 1.42 11.93
C THR A 97 -18.14 1.16 10.47
N LEU A 98 -17.23 0.69 9.62
CA LEU A 98 -17.54 0.33 8.23
C LEU A 98 -18.12 -1.09 8.19
N SER A 99 -19.20 -1.29 7.45
CA SER A 99 -19.78 -2.64 7.31
C SER A 99 -18.86 -3.54 6.49
N GLU A 100 -18.73 -4.82 6.89
CA GLU A 100 -17.94 -5.80 6.14
C GLU A 100 -18.39 -5.96 4.68
N ALA A 101 -19.68 -5.75 4.41
CA ALA A 101 -20.24 -5.79 3.06
C ALA A 101 -19.71 -4.65 2.15
N GLU A 102 -19.24 -3.55 2.75
CA GLU A 102 -18.70 -2.39 2.03
C GLU A 102 -17.20 -2.51 1.76
N HIS A 103 -16.49 -3.38 2.49
CA HIS A 103 -15.03 -3.58 2.34
C HIS A 103 -14.58 -3.81 0.89
N PRO A 104 -15.23 -4.69 0.09
CA PRO A 104 -14.80 -4.93 -1.28
C PRO A 104 -14.96 -3.70 -2.16
N SER A 105 -16.07 -2.97 -2.03
CA SER A 105 -16.35 -1.77 -2.83
C SER A 105 -15.33 -0.67 -2.55
N VAL A 106 -15.03 -0.41 -1.27
CA VAL A 106 -14.02 0.59 -0.87
C VAL A 106 -12.64 0.20 -1.40
N ALA A 107 -12.21 -1.05 -1.24
CA ALA A 107 -10.92 -1.52 -1.75
C ALA A 107 -10.83 -1.44 -3.28
N GLN A 108 -11.90 -1.79 -3.99
CA GLN A 108 -11.96 -1.75 -5.44
C GLN A 108 -11.89 -0.31 -5.98
N GLU A 109 -12.64 0.62 -5.38
CA GLU A 109 -12.59 2.03 -5.75
C GLU A 109 -11.21 2.63 -5.48
N PHE A 110 -10.66 2.38 -4.29
CA PHE A 110 -9.29 2.77 -3.94
C PHE A 110 -8.29 2.27 -4.97
N PHE A 111 -8.36 0.98 -5.30
CA PHE A 111 -7.45 0.37 -6.27
C PHE A 111 -7.61 0.96 -7.67
N ARG A 112 -8.84 1.16 -8.13
CA ARG A 112 -9.14 1.78 -9.43
C ARG A 112 -8.51 3.17 -9.55
N GLU A 113 -8.57 3.98 -8.50
CA GLU A 113 -7.92 5.29 -8.49
C GLU A 113 -6.40 5.18 -8.40
N LEU A 114 -5.88 4.28 -7.56
CA LEU A 114 -4.45 4.02 -7.42
C LEU A 114 -3.82 3.67 -8.77
N VAL A 115 -4.46 2.78 -9.53
CA VAL A 115 -3.96 2.27 -10.81
C VAL A 115 -4.51 2.97 -12.05
N SER A 116 -5.19 4.12 -11.90
CA SER A 116 -5.72 4.88 -13.03
C SER A 116 -4.61 5.15 -14.07
N PRO A 117 -4.76 4.72 -15.35
CA PRO A 117 -3.68 4.75 -16.34
C PRO A 117 -3.05 6.12 -16.57
N GLN A 118 -3.86 7.18 -16.53
CA GLN A 118 -3.42 8.56 -16.79
C GLN A 118 -2.51 9.10 -15.67
N GLU A 119 -2.68 8.57 -14.46
CA GLU A 119 -1.99 9.04 -13.26
C GLU A 119 -1.23 7.91 -12.56
N PHE A 120 -0.93 6.83 -13.30
CA PHE A 120 -0.27 5.68 -12.70
C PHE A 120 1.20 6.03 -12.40
N PRO A 121 1.65 5.91 -11.14
CA PRO A 121 3.02 6.26 -10.80
C PRO A 121 4.04 5.37 -11.49
N ARG A 122 5.06 5.99 -12.10
CA ARG A 122 6.12 5.29 -12.85
C ARG A 122 7.28 4.81 -11.99
N ASP A 123 7.29 5.18 -10.72
CA ASP A 123 8.30 4.78 -9.75
C ASP A 123 7.67 4.40 -8.40
N TYR A 124 8.47 3.79 -7.53
CA TYR A 124 8.03 3.33 -6.22
C TYR A 124 7.61 4.46 -5.28
N VAL A 125 8.31 5.59 -5.30
CA VAL A 125 8.06 6.73 -4.40
C VAL A 125 6.70 7.35 -4.73
N GLY A 126 6.42 7.56 -6.02
CA GLY A 126 5.13 8.02 -6.52
C GLY A 126 4.01 7.04 -6.19
N PHE A 127 4.26 5.73 -6.30
CA PHE A 127 3.27 4.71 -5.94
C PHE A 127 2.89 4.78 -4.46
N ILE A 128 3.89 4.78 -3.58
CA ILE A 128 3.69 4.89 -2.13
C ILE A 128 3.04 6.24 -1.76
N LYS A 129 3.52 7.35 -2.33
CA LYS A 129 2.95 8.69 -2.12
C LYS A 129 1.47 8.74 -2.54
N LYS A 130 1.10 8.11 -3.65
CA LYS A 130 -0.30 8.05 -4.10
C LYS A 130 -1.17 7.28 -3.11
N ILE A 131 -0.70 6.14 -2.58
CA ILE A 131 -1.40 5.41 -1.51
C ILE A 131 -1.66 6.30 -0.30
N MET A 132 -0.61 6.98 0.20
CA MET A 132 -0.72 7.86 1.37
C MET A 132 -1.69 9.01 1.14
N LYS A 133 -1.66 9.64 -0.04
CA LYS A 133 -2.59 10.72 -0.41
C LYS A 133 -4.03 10.25 -0.54
N LEU A 134 -4.26 9.09 -1.17
CA LEU A 134 -5.61 8.53 -1.31
C LEU A 134 -6.20 8.22 0.07
N MET A 135 -5.42 7.62 0.96
CA MET A 135 -5.81 7.46 2.35
C MET A 135 -6.11 8.83 2.96
N LEU A 136 -5.14 9.75 3.01
CA LEU A 136 -5.31 11.04 3.70
C LEU A 136 -6.56 11.83 3.26
N HIS A 137 -6.86 11.86 1.95
CA HIS A 137 -7.85 12.79 1.41
C HIS A 137 -9.21 12.19 1.05
N LYS A 138 -9.29 10.90 0.68
CA LYS A 138 -10.51 10.33 0.08
C LYS A 138 -11.03 9.09 0.81
N TYR A 139 -10.14 8.26 1.33
CA TYR A 139 -10.52 6.97 1.91
C TYR A 139 -10.31 6.96 3.43
N SER A 140 -11.13 7.75 4.14
CA SER A 140 -11.14 7.87 5.62
C SER A 140 -11.47 6.56 6.32
N THR A 141 -12.22 5.67 5.68
CA THR A 141 -12.64 4.38 6.23
C THR A 141 -11.55 3.30 6.18
N ILE A 142 -10.46 3.54 5.43
CA ILE A 142 -9.27 2.68 5.47
C ILE A 142 -8.41 3.11 6.66
N LYS A 143 -8.28 2.21 7.63
CA LYS A 143 -7.49 2.40 8.85
C LYS A 143 -6.00 2.16 8.59
N LYS A 144 -5.68 1.08 7.86
CA LYS A 144 -4.31 0.69 7.54
C LYS A 144 -4.23 -0.06 6.21
N ILE A 145 -3.11 0.13 5.54
CA ILE A 145 -2.67 -0.67 4.39
C ILE A 145 -1.27 -1.19 4.67
N GLU A 146 -1.08 -2.51 4.58
CA GLU A 146 0.25 -3.11 4.44
C GLU A 146 0.53 -3.36 2.96
N VAL A 147 1.65 -2.82 2.49
CA VAL A 147 2.08 -2.87 1.09
C VAL A 147 3.31 -3.75 0.98
N GLU A 148 3.23 -4.82 0.20
CA GLU A 148 4.39 -5.62 -0.21
C GLU A 148 4.68 -5.41 -1.69
N LEU A 149 5.95 -5.13 -2.00
CA LEU A 149 6.47 -5.01 -3.35
C LEU A 149 7.52 -6.10 -3.54
N LYS A 150 7.23 -7.11 -4.35
CA LYS A 150 8.06 -8.32 -4.50
C LYS A 150 8.44 -8.58 -5.96
N GLN A 151 9.72 -8.55 -6.28
CA GLN A 151 10.23 -8.98 -7.58
C GLN A 151 10.02 -10.48 -7.78
N LEU A 152 9.56 -10.86 -8.98
CA LEU A 152 9.32 -12.25 -9.36
C LEU A 152 10.46 -12.74 -10.26
N GLU A 153 10.91 -13.97 -10.05
CA GLU A 153 12.05 -14.58 -10.76
C GLU A 153 11.66 -15.23 -12.10
N GLU A 154 10.36 -15.45 -12.35
CA GLU A 154 9.88 -16.19 -13.52
C GLU A 154 10.05 -15.41 -14.86
N PRO A 155 10.40 -16.11 -15.96
CA PRO A 155 10.48 -15.51 -17.29
C PRO A 155 9.11 -15.06 -17.81
N VAL A 156 9.14 -13.95 -18.54
CA VAL A 156 8.00 -13.16 -18.98
C VAL A 156 7.16 -13.89 -20.04
N ASN A 157 5.86 -14.06 -19.79
CA ASN A 157 4.86 -13.93 -20.84
C ASN A 157 4.09 -12.60 -20.58
N PRO A 158 4.19 -11.59 -21.45
CA PRO A 158 3.57 -10.27 -21.24
C PRO A 158 2.03 -10.30 -21.24
N ASP A 159 1.44 -11.39 -21.76
CA ASP A 159 0.02 -11.42 -22.14
C ASP A 159 -0.95 -11.73 -20.99
N THR A 160 -0.46 -11.96 -19.77
CA THR A 160 -1.30 -12.34 -18.62
C THR A 160 -1.17 -11.38 -17.44
N GLY A 161 -1.87 -10.24 -17.55
CA GLY A 161 -2.21 -9.43 -16.39
C GLY A 161 -3.20 -10.18 -15.48
N HIS A 162 -2.86 -10.37 -14.21
CA HIS A 162 -3.74 -10.97 -13.22
C HIS A 162 -3.93 -10.02 -12.04
N ILE A 163 -5.19 -9.83 -11.64
CA ILE A 163 -5.58 -9.11 -10.43
C ILE A 163 -6.38 -10.08 -9.57
N LEU A 164 -5.95 -10.27 -8.33
CA LEU A 164 -6.53 -11.22 -7.41
C LEU A 164 -7.07 -10.47 -6.19
N PHE A 165 -8.35 -10.65 -5.89
CA PHE A 165 -8.95 -10.20 -4.64
C PHE A 165 -9.24 -11.41 -3.75
N THR A 166 -8.64 -11.42 -2.56
CA THR A 166 -8.87 -12.44 -1.55
C THR A 166 -9.45 -11.80 -0.30
N LEU A 167 -10.63 -12.25 0.09
CA LEU A 167 -11.16 -12.03 1.44
C LEU A 167 -10.63 -13.17 2.32
N PRO A 168 -10.37 -12.93 3.62
CA PRO A 168 -9.89 -13.96 4.54
C PRO A 168 -10.78 -15.21 4.59
N TYR A 169 -12.05 -15.13 4.13
CA TYR A 169 -13.01 -16.24 4.10
C TYR A 169 -13.39 -16.70 2.69
N LYS A 170 -13.01 -15.99 1.61
CA LYS A 170 -13.38 -16.30 0.21
C LYS A 170 -12.34 -15.76 -0.80
N ARG A 171 -11.87 -16.63 -1.70
CA ARG A 171 -11.04 -16.24 -2.86
C ARG A 171 -11.94 -15.88 -4.05
N ILE A 172 -11.80 -14.68 -4.61
CA ILE A 172 -12.53 -14.25 -5.82
C ILE A 172 -11.50 -13.89 -6.90
N ASN A 173 -11.42 -14.73 -7.94
CA ASN A 173 -10.55 -14.46 -9.09
C ASN A 173 -11.26 -13.51 -10.07
N TRP A 174 -10.67 -12.34 -10.34
CA TRP A 174 -11.13 -11.43 -11.38
C TRP A 174 -10.18 -11.45 -12.57
N LYS A 175 -10.70 -11.68 -13.78
CA LYS A 175 -9.93 -11.46 -15.01
C LYS A 175 -10.17 -10.03 -15.45
N SER A 176 -9.16 -9.18 -15.31
CA SER A 176 -9.25 -7.80 -15.79
C SER A 176 -9.04 -7.77 -17.31
N GLY A 177 -10.06 -7.38 -18.07
CA GLY A 177 -10.05 -7.29 -19.53
C GLY A 177 -9.36 -6.03 -20.08
N TRP A 178 -8.23 -5.60 -19.50
CA TRP A 178 -7.44 -4.49 -20.04
C TRP A 178 -6.65 -5.00 -21.24
N ARG A 179 -7.18 -4.75 -22.45
CA ARG A 179 -6.35 -4.78 -23.66
C ARG A 179 -5.60 -3.45 -23.74
N GLN A 180 -4.29 -3.54 -23.99
CA GLN A 180 -3.44 -2.40 -24.33
C GLN A 180 -3.91 -1.74 -25.63
#